data_AF-A0A356WZR5-F1
#
_entry.id   AF-A0A356WZR5-F1
#
_cell.length_a   1.000
_cell.length_b   1.000
_cell.length_c   1.000
_cell.angle_alpha   90.00
_cell.angle_beta   90.00
_cell.angle_gamma   90.00
#
_symmetry.space_group_name_H-M   'P 1'
#
loop_
_entity.id
_entity.type
_entity.pdbx_description
1 polymer ?
#
loop_
_entity_poly.entity_id
_entity_poly.type
_entity_poly.pdbx_seq_one_letter_code
_entity_poly.pdbx_strand_id
1 'polypeptide(L)'
;MSISNTIKSIQDVMRKDAGVDGDAQRISQLGWMLFLKVFDDYETEQELMTDDYESPIPEKYRWRNWALDEEGITGEALLEFIDGLFKELKEMELDERSP
;
A
#
# COMPACT_ATOMS: atom_id res chain seq x y z
N MET A 1 15.41 14.73 6.37
CA MET A 1 14.05 15.25 6.70
C MET A 1 13.56 14.56 7.96
N SER A 2 12.83 15.26 8.84
CA SER A 2 12.15 14.59 9.97
C SER A 2 10.89 13.89 9.47
N ILE A 3 10.58 12.71 10.02
CA ILE A 3 9.34 11.94 9.73
C ILE A 3 8.10 12.84 9.89
N SER A 4 8.10 13.71 10.90
CA SER A 4 7.00 14.66 11.13
C SER A 4 6.79 15.65 9.96
N ASN A 5 7.86 16.03 9.25
CA ASN A 5 7.75 16.91 8.09
C ASN A 5 7.21 16.16 6.87
N THR A 6 7.61 14.91 6.68
CA THR A 6 7.07 14.04 5.62
C THR A 6 5.57 13.81 5.82
N ILE A 7 5.15 13.45 7.04
CA ILE A 7 3.73 13.26 7.36
C ILE A 7 2.92 14.52 7.09
N LYS A 8 3.41 15.69 7.52
CA LYS A 8 2.74 16.98 7.22
C LYS A 8 2.62 17.25 5.73
N SER A 9 3.68 17.01 4.96
CA SER A 9 3.66 17.18 3.51
C SER A 9 2.60 16.30 2.85
N ILE A 10 2.47 15.04 3.28
CA ILE A 10 1.43 14.14 2.74
C ILE A 10 0.03 14.64 3.13
N GLN A 11 -0.17 15.03 4.38
CA GLN A 11 -1.46 15.60 4.83
C GLN A 11 -1.84 16.86 4.02
N ASP A 12 -0.88 17.73 3.72
CA ASP A 12 -1.10 18.93 2.91
C ASP A 12 -1.47 18.60 1.45
N VAL A 13 -0.93 17.51 0.89
CA VAL A 13 -1.36 17.00 -0.43
C VAL A 13 -2.80 16.47 -0.36
N MET A 14 -3.12 15.65 0.64
CA MET A 14 -4.45 15.04 0.80
C MET A 14 -5.57 16.05 1.08
N ARG A 15 -5.25 17.23 1.62
CA ARG A 15 -6.24 18.31 1.80
C ARG A 15 -6.80 18.86 0.50
N LYS A 16 -6.15 18.61 -0.63
CA LYS A 16 -6.63 19.01 -1.97
C LYS A 16 -7.61 18.01 -2.55
N ASP A 17 -7.74 16.82 -1.94
CA ASP A 17 -8.66 15.78 -2.39
C ASP A 17 -10.07 16.07 -1.87
N ALA A 18 -11.01 16.26 -2.80
CA ALA A 18 -12.41 16.51 -2.50
C ALA A 18 -13.14 15.29 -1.91
N GLY A 19 -12.55 14.09 -2.02
CA GLY A 19 -13.10 12.83 -1.50
C GLY A 19 -12.74 12.50 -0.05
N VAL A 20 -11.86 13.29 0.60
CA VAL A 20 -11.37 13.03 1.96
C VAL A 20 -11.76 14.16 2.92
N ASP A 21 -12.86 13.97 3.65
CA ASP A 21 -13.34 14.90 4.67
C ASP A 21 -12.86 14.49 6.07
N GLY A 22 -12.15 15.41 6.73
CA GLY A 22 -11.63 15.23 8.09
C GLY A 22 -10.33 14.43 8.24
N ASP A 23 -9.72 14.55 9.42
CA ASP A 23 -8.41 13.96 9.73
C ASP A 23 -8.47 12.44 9.91
N ALA A 24 -9.60 11.89 10.35
CA ALA A 24 -9.78 10.45 10.50
C ALA A 24 -9.68 9.70 9.16
N GLN A 25 -10.28 10.24 8.10
CA GLN A 25 -10.17 9.65 6.77
C GLN A 25 -8.74 9.76 6.22
N ARG A 26 -8.05 10.89 6.45
CA ARG A 26 -6.63 11.04 6.07
C ARG A 26 -5.73 10.01 6.78
N ILE A 27 -5.95 9.78 8.06
CA ILE A 27 -5.24 8.74 8.81
C ILE A 27 -5.53 7.35 8.22
N SER A 28 -6.78 7.06 7.86
CA SER A 28 -7.14 5.77 7.25
C SER A 28 -6.44 5.54 5.91
N GLN A 29 -6.35 6.57 5.07
CA GLN A 29 -5.65 6.49 3.79
C GLN A 29 -4.14 6.26 3.97
N LEU A 30 -3.51 6.96 4.92
CA LEU A 30 -2.12 6.68 5.29
C LEU A 30 -1.92 5.28 5.86
N GLY A 31 -2.89 4.79 6.63
CA GLY A 31 -2.80 3.51 7.33
C GLY A 31 -2.58 2.33 6.39
N TRP A 32 -3.42 2.19 5.36
CA TRP A 32 -3.29 1.07 4.42
C TRP A 32 -2.04 1.20 3.53
N MET A 33 -1.69 2.42 3.10
CA MET A 33 -0.48 2.63 2.29
C MET A 33 0.79 2.27 3.06
N LEU A 34 0.88 2.73 4.32
CA LEU A 34 2.00 2.38 5.20
C LEU A 34 2.03 0.88 5.50
N PHE A 35 0.87 0.25 5.71
CA PHE A 35 0.79 -1.19 5.89
C PHE A 35 1.38 -1.93 4.68
N LEU A 36 0.94 -1.63 3.46
CA LEU A 36 1.46 -2.30 2.26
C LEU A 36 2.95 -2.06 2.05
N LYS A 37 3.43 -0.83 2.29
CA LYS A 37 4.86 -0.51 2.15
C LYS A 37 5.72 -1.30 3.14
N VAL A 38 5.31 -1.35 4.41
CA VAL A 38 6.03 -2.05 5.48
C VAL A 38 5.95 -3.55 5.29
N PHE A 39 4.79 -4.05 4.87
CA PHE A 39 4.61 -5.47 4.57
C PHE A 39 5.52 -5.89 3.42
N ASP A 40 5.58 -5.13 2.32
CA ASP A 40 6.48 -5.39 1.19
C ASP A 40 7.98 -5.37 1.57
N ASP A 41 8.39 -4.51 2.51
CA ASP A 41 9.75 -4.54 3.08
C ASP A 41 9.99 -5.84 3.86
N TYR A 42 9.04 -6.24 4.70
CA TYR A 42 9.10 -7.51 5.43
C TYR A 42 9.15 -8.71 4.48
N GLU A 43 8.35 -8.74 3.42
CA GLU A 43 8.39 -9.80 2.41
C GLU A 43 9.74 -9.85 1.71
N THR A 44 10.35 -8.70 1.42
CA THR A 44 11.72 -8.65 0.84
C THR A 44 12.71 -9.37 1.74
N GLU A 45 12.63 -9.18 3.06
CA GLU A 45 13.48 -9.88 4.01
C GLU A 45 13.17 -11.38 4.06
N GLN A 46 11.89 -11.76 4.05
CA GLN A 46 11.47 -13.18 4.05
C GLN A 46 11.93 -13.92 2.80
N GLU A 47 11.81 -13.32 1.61
CA GLU A 47 12.30 -13.89 0.34
C GLU A 47 13.81 -14.16 0.35
N LEU A 48 14.59 -13.43 1.16
CA LEU A 48 16.02 -13.65 1.32
C LEU A 48 16.36 -14.67 2.40
N MET A 49 15.49 -14.84 3.39
CA MET A 49 15.73 -15.69 4.57
C MET A 49 15.10 -17.08 4.46
N THR A 50 14.06 -17.23 3.66
CA THR A 50 13.22 -18.42 3.58
C THR A 50 13.08 -18.85 2.12
N ASP A 51 13.70 -19.99 1.77
CA ASP A 51 13.82 -20.46 0.38
C ASP A 51 12.46 -20.74 -0.30
N ASP A 52 11.42 -21.05 0.46
CA ASP A 52 10.07 -21.40 0.00
C ASP A 52 9.00 -20.38 0.40
N TYR A 53 9.40 -19.13 0.66
CA TYR A 53 8.46 -18.07 0.96
C TYR A 53 7.55 -17.77 -0.24
N GLU A 54 6.24 -17.84 -0.03
CA GLU A 54 5.22 -17.40 -0.97
C GLU A 54 4.46 -16.22 -0.38
N SER A 55 4.48 -15.10 -1.10
CA SER A 55 3.70 -13.91 -0.74
C SER A 55 2.20 -14.26 -0.77
N PRO A 56 1.43 -13.93 0.27
CA PRO A 56 -0.01 -14.06 0.21
C PRO A 56 -0.62 -13.00 -0.73
N ILE A 57 0.07 -11.89 -0.98
CA ILE A 57 -0.43 -10.81 -1.84
C ILE A 57 -0.11 -11.16 -3.30
N PRO A 58 -1.12 -11.17 -4.21
CA PRO A 58 -0.87 -11.39 -5.62
C PRO A 58 0.17 -10.41 -6.19
N GLU A 59 1.07 -10.91 -7.03
CA GLU A 59 2.23 -10.17 -7.53
C GLU A 59 1.89 -8.75 -8.00
N LYS A 60 0.84 -8.57 -8.79
CA LYS A 60 0.41 -7.25 -9.30
C LYS A 60 0.07 -6.22 -8.20
N TYR A 61 -0.31 -6.67 -7.00
CA TYR A 61 -0.74 -5.80 -5.89
C TYR A 61 0.36 -5.58 -4.84
N ARG A 62 1.51 -6.25 -4.97
CA ARG A 62 2.67 -6.01 -4.10
C ARG A 62 3.17 -4.58 -4.30
N TRP A 63 3.47 -3.87 -3.21
CA TRP A 63 3.80 -2.45 -3.25
C TRP A 63 4.91 -2.14 -4.27
N ARG A 64 5.96 -2.97 -4.31
CA ARG A 64 7.09 -2.79 -5.23
C ARG A 64 6.72 -2.77 -6.71
N ASN A 65 5.58 -3.38 -7.08
CA ASN A 65 5.19 -3.57 -8.48
C ASN A 65 4.32 -2.45 -9.06
N TRP A 66 3.81 -1.53 -8.23
CA TRP A 66 2.98 -0.42 -8.72
C TRP A 66 3.32 0.95 -8.11
N ALA A 67 3.96 1.01 -6.93
CA ALA A 67 4.18 2.24 -6.18
C ALA A 67 5.64 2.74 -6.14
N LEU A 68 6.60 2.01 -6.74
CA LEU A 68 8.02 2.42 -6.75
C LEU A 68 8.39 3.33 -7.93
N ASP A 69 7.62 3.29 -9.02
CA ASP A 69 7.89 4.10 -10.21
C ASP A 69 7.23 5.49 -10.07
N GLU A 70 8.04 6.54 -10.13
CA GLU A 70 7.57 7.94 -10.08
C GLU A 70 6.71 8.31 -11.30
N GLU A 71 6.90 7.62 -12.43
CA GLU A 71 6.10 7.75 -13.66
C GLU A 71 5.04 6.65 -13.80
N GLY A 72 4.79 5.91 -12.71
CA GLY A 72 3.85 4.78 -12.68
C GLY A 72 2.38 5.15 -12.88
N ILE A 73 1.48 4.20 -12.57
CA ILE A 73 0.04 4.38 -12.74
C ILE A 73 -0.49 5.58 -11.95
N THR A 74 -1.32 6.41 -12.58
CA THR A 74 -1.87 7.63 -11.99
C THR A 74 -3.30 7.88 -12.46
N GLY A 75 -3.96 8.89 -11.89
CA GLY A 75 -5.31 9.30 -12.26
C GLY A 75 -6.36 8.18 -12.09
N GLU A 76 -7.31 8.11 -13.04
CA GLU A 76 -8.41 7.14 -13.01
C GLU A 76 -7.93 5.68 -13.01
N ALA A 77 -6.86 5.39 -13.75
CA ALA A 77 -6.26 4.05 -13.78
C ALA A 77 -5.73 3.61 -12.41
N LEU A 78 -5.15 4.54 -11.64
CA LEU A 78 -4.73 4.25 -10.27
C LEU A 78 -5.93 4.01 -9.36
N LEU A 79 -7.01 4.78 -9.50
CA LEU A 79 -8.23 4.58 -8.70
C LEU A 79 -8.85 3.21 -8.96
N GLU A 80 -9.03 2.82 -10.23
CA GLU A 80 -9.56 1.50 -10.60
C GLU A 80 -8.65 0.36 -10.10
N PHE A 81 -7.33 0.54 -10.17
CA PHE A 81 -6.36 -0.42 -9.67
C PHE A 81 -6.49 -0.61 -8.14
N ILE A 82 -6.61 0.49 -7.38
CA ILE A 82 -6.76 0.44 -5.92
C ILE A 82 -8.10 -0.18 -5.51
N ASP A 83 -9.19 0.09 -6.22
CA ASP A 83 -10.48 -0.58 -5.99
C ASP A 83 -10.36 -2.10 -6.20
N GLY A 84 -9.66 -2.52 -7.25
CA GLY A 84 -9.34 -3.93 -7.52
C GLY A 84 -8.47 -4.57 -6.45
N LEU A 85 -7.45 -3.83 -5.95
CA LEU A 85 -6.59 -4.26 -4.86
C LEU A 85 -7.40 -4.53 -3.59
N PHE A 86 -8.26 -3.59 -3.18
CA PHE A 86 -9.05 -3.76 -1.96
C PHE A 86 -10.05 -4.91 -2.08
N LYS A 87 -10.64 -5.11 -3.26
CA LYS A 87 -11.53 -6.25 -3.50
C LYS A 87 -10.78 -7.57 -3.31
N GLU A 88 -9.61 -7.69 -3.91
CA GLU A 88 -8.79 -8.91 -3.81
C GLU A 88 -8.36 -9.19 -2.37
N LEU A 89 -7.77 -8.19 -1.70
CA LEU A 89 -7.32 -8.34 -0.31
C LEU A 89 -8.45 -8.75 0.65
N LYS A 90 -9.69 -8.38 0.34
CA LYS A 90 -10.88 -8.76 1.12
C LYS A 90 -11.35 -10.19 0.85
N GLU A 91 -11.13 -10.70 -0.35
CA GLU A 91 -11.52 -12.05 -0.79
C GLU A 91 -10.42 -13.09 -0.53
N MET A 92 -9.22 -12.66 -0.16
CA MET A 92 -8.11 -13.55 0.17
C MET A 92 -8.43 -14.47 1.36
N GLU A 93 -8.22 -15.77 1.15
CA GLU A 93 -8.18 -16.76 2.22
C GLU A 93 -6.72 -16.96 2.65
N LEU A 94 -6.43 -16.64 3.90
CA LEU A 94 -5.12 -16.86 4.50
C LEU A 94 -5.05 -18.26 5.08
N ASP A 95 -3.91 -18.92 4.92
CA ASP A 95 -3.62 -20.24 5.47
C ASP A 95 -2.51 -20.19 6.54
N GLU A 96 -2.14 -21.34 7.09
CA GLU A 96 -1.09 -21.44 8.13
C GLU A 96 0.31 -21.04 7.65
N ARG A 97 0.50 -20.82 6.34
CA ARG A 97 1.76 -20.39 5.72
C ARG A 97 1.78 -18.91 5.40
N SER A 98 0.62 -18.26 5.47
CA SER A 98 0.50 -16.82 5.39
C SER A 98 1.11 -16.20 6.66
N PRO A 99 2.05 -15.24 6.55
CA PRO A 99 2.74 -14.63 7.68
C PRO A 99 1.82 -13.86 8.64
#